data_AF-A0A1F1ZX10-F1
#
_entry.id   AF-A0A1F1ZX10-F1
#
_cell.length_a   1.000
_cell.length_b   1.000
_cell.length_c   1.000
_cell.angle_alpha   90.00
_cell.angle_beta   90.00
_cell.angle_gamma   90.00
#
_symmetry.space_group_name_H-M   'P 1'
#
loop_
_entity.id
_entity.type
_entity.pdbx_description
1 polymer ?
#
loop_
_entity_poly.entity_id
_entity_poly.type
_entity_poly.pdbx_seq_one_letter_code
_entity_poly.pdbx_strand_id
1 'polypeptide(L)'
;MGFTPLAAANAGQIPTAQSSRVAQTTPTAVNQAESTTPQTQTYGAKGFLIKQALRVVSSLLRNGKVREVVEEARKRGFINGDMARAIESRPNEVADAIDNTLREAGNFEEGIKEKLRVNLEPLVGKQLALGIAEGLMFVFL
;
A
#
# COMPACT_ATOMS: atom_id res chain seq x y z
N MET A 1 -41.53 24.02 -44.79
CA MET A 1 -40.55 22.91 -44.87
C MET A 1 -39.43 23.23 -43.90
N GLY A 2 -38.95 22.25 -43.13
CA GLY A 2 -37.98 22.49 -42.05
C GLY A 2 -38.57 23.23 -40.83
N PHE A 3 -38.06 23.08 -39.61
CA PHE A 3 -37.09 22.10 -39.09
C PHE A 3 -37.45 21.78 -37.63
N THR A 4 -37.15 20.56 -37.16
CA THR A 4 -37.17 20.19 -35.74
C THR A 4 -35.79 20.36 -35.11
N PRO A 5 -35.73 20.93 -33.89
CA PRO A 5 -35.11 20.25 -32.75
C PRO A 5 -36.13 20.11 -31.60
N LEU A 6 -36.27 18.97 -30.89
CA LEU A 6 -35.33 18.27 -30.01
C LEU A 6 -35.09 18.95 -28.63
N ALA A 7 -35.67 18.30 -27.61
CA ALA A 7 -35.26 18.22 -26.20
C ALA A 7 -34.99 19.51 -25.39
N ALA A 8 -35.81 19.73 -24.35
CA ALA A 8 -35.41 19.46 -22.96
C ALA A 8 -36.62 19.54 -22.01
N ALA A 9 -36.80 18.56 -21.12
CA ALA A 9 -37.78 18.64 -20.03
C ALA A 9 -37.08 19.10 -18.75
N ASN A 10 -37.41 20.30 -18.24
CA ASN A 10 -36.97 20.80 -16.93
C ASN A 10 -37.87 21.99 -16.48
N ALA A 11 -38.74 21.76 -15.49
CA ALA A 11 -39.49 22.78 -14.75
C ALA A 11 -40.11 22.16 -13.47
N GLY A 12 -40.25 22.85 -12.34
CA GLY A 12 -39.67 24.15 -11.95
C GLY A 12 -38.33 24.03 -11.21
N GLN A 13 -37.60 25.09 -10.83
CA GLN A 13 -37.99 26.47 -10.49
C GLN A 13 -38.93 26.56 -9.26
N ILE A 14 -38.90 27.58 -8.39
CA ILE A 14 -38.36 28.97 -8.39
C ILE A 14 -38.12 29.41 -6.90
N PRO A 15 -37.63 30.62 -6.53
CA PRO A 15 -36.82 31.64 -7.22
C PRO A 15 -35.63 32.20 -6.39
N THR A 16 -34.81 33.08 -6.98
CA THR A 16 -33.95 34.11 -6.31
C THR A 16 -34.81 35.36 -5.94
N ALA A 17 -34.40 36.50 -5.37
CA ALA A 17 -33.14 37.24 -5.18
C ALA A 17 -33.42 38.39 -4.13
N GLN A 18 -32.59 39.39 -3.74
CA GLN A 18 -31.15 39.71 -3.81
C GLN A 18 -30.88 40.95 -2.91
N SER A 19 -29.72 41.06 -2.22
CA SER A 19 -29.14 42.37 -1.80
C SER A 19 -27.66 42.22 -1.40
N SER A 20 -26.88 43.32 -1.44
CA SER A 20 -25.40 43.25 -1.51
C SER A 20 -24.67 44.26 -0.61
N ARG A 21 -23.55 43.83 0.00
CA ARG A 21 -22.44 44.73 0.41
C ARG A 21 -21.11 43.95 0.40
N VAL A 22 -19.98 44.65 0.22
CA VAL A 22 -18.71 44.05 -0.24
C VAL A 22 -17.61 44.10 0.83
N ALA A 23 -16.94 42.98 1.11
CA ALA A 23 -15.53 42.93 1.59
C ALA A 23 -14.93 41.50 1.59
N GLN A 24 -13.70 41.39 1.08
CA GLN A 24 -12.60 40.48 1.48
C GLN A 24 -12.73 38.92 1.38
N THR A 25 -12.07 38.41 0.32
CA THR A 25 -11.07 37.31 0.30
C THR A 25 -11.43 35.81 0.33
N THR A 26 -10.58 35.05 -0.39
CA THR A 26 -10.42 33.58 -0.48
C THR A 26 -11.58 32.73 -1.05
N PRO A 27 -11.39 32.07 -2.21
CA PRO A 27 -12.27 31.00 -2.67
C PRO A 27 -11.82 29.64 -2.09
N THR A 28 -12.55 29.13 -1.08
CA THR A 28 -12.33 27.77 -0.59
C THR A 28 -13.19 26.79 -1.38
N ALA A 29 -12.58 26.03 -2.30
CA ALA A 29 -13.21 24.88 -2.92
C ALA A 29 -13.39 23.77 -1.87
N VAL A 30 -14.59 23.66 -1.30
CA VAL A 30 -14.91 22.58 -0.35
C VAL A 30 -15.12 21.29 -1.15
N ASN A 31 -14.20 20.34 -0.95
CA ASN A 31 -14.27 19.02 -1.59
C ASN A 31 -15.54 18.26 -1.19
N GLN A 32 -15.95 17.33 -2.06
CA GLN A 32 -17.03 16.39 -1.79
C GLN A 32 -16.68 15.53 -0.57
N ALA A 33 -17.49 15.63 0.48
CA ALA A 33 -17.40 14.74 1.63
C ALA A 33 -18.15 13.43 1.31
N GLU A 34 -17.45 12.46 0.75
CA GLU A 34 -18.00 11.11 0.53
C GLU A 34 -18.40 10.46 1.86
N SER A 35 -19.64 9.97 1.92
CA SER A 35 -20.26 9.39 3.12
C SER A 35 -19.45 8.23 3.70
N THR A 36 -18.70 8.51 4.76
CA THR A 36 -17.73 7.55 5.32
C THR A 36 -18.43 6.52 6.24
N THR A 37 -19.08 5.52 5.65
CA THR A 37 -19.63 4.37 6.39
C THR A 37 -18.49 3.42 6.82
N PRO A 38 -18.26 3.19 8.14
CA PRO A 38 -17.11 2.42 8.60
C PRO A 38 -17.39 0.90 8.55
N GLN A 39 -17.28 0.29 7.37
CA GLN A 39 -17.49 -1.16 7.18
C GLN A 39 -16.28 -1.95 6.64
N THR A 40 -15.14 -1.30 6.34
CA THR A 40 -14.03 -1.93 5.59
C THR A 40 -12.67 -1.96 6.31
N GLN A 41 -12.61 -1.54 7.58
CA GLN A 41 -11.34 -1.16 8.21
C GLN A 41 -10.47 -2.36 8.67
N THR A 42 -11.07 -3.51 8.98
CA THR A 42 -10.38 -4.68 9.56
C THR A 42 -9.33 -5.30 8.62
N TYR A 43 -9.64 -5.43 7.33
CA TYR A 43 -8.73 -6.06 6.36
C TYR A 43 -7.51 -5.20 6.02
N GLY A 44 -7.66 -3.86 6.05
CA GLY A 44 -6.56 -2.93 5.79
C GLY A 44 -5.56 -2.80 6.94
N ALA A 45 -6.00 -3.03 8.19
CA ALA A 45 -5.17 -2.86 9.38
C ALA A 45 -3.96 -3.81 9.40
N LYS A 46 -4.17 -5.10 9.09
CA LYS A 46 -3.07 -6.08 8.98
C LYS A 46 -2.07 -5.71 7.89
N GLY A 47 -2.54 -5.43 6.68
CA GLY A 47 -1.67 -5.05 5.56
C GLY A 47 -0.89 -3.75 5.81
N PHE A 48 -1.47 -2.80 6.55
CA PHE A 48 -0.74 -1.62 7.03
C PHE A 48 0.39 -1.98 7.99
N LEU A 49 0.14 -2.83 8.99
CA LEU A 49 1.17 -3.28 9.93
C LEU A 49 2.29 -4.05 9.23
N ILE A 50 1.94 -4.96 8.33
CA ILE A 50 2.90 -5.69 7.47
C ILE A 50 3.77 -4.71 6.66
N LYS A 51 3.18 -3.65 6.09
CA LYS A 51 3.95 -2.60 5.39
C LYS A 51 4.92 -1.85 6.30
N GLN A 52 4.60 -1.63 7.57
CA GLN A 52 5.56 -1.04 8.52
C GLN A 52 6.67 -2.03 8.89
N ALA A 53 6.33 -3.30 9.16
CA ALA A 53 7.31 -4.35 9.44
C ALA A 53 8.30 -4.51 8.27
N LEU A 54 7.80 -4.61 7.04
CA LEU A 54 8.62 -4.66 5.82
C LEU A 54 9.47 -3.40 5.61
N ARG A 55 8.94 -2.20 5.92
CA ARG A 55 9.72 -0.95 5.88
C ARG A 55 10.87 -0.96 6.90
N VAL A 56 10.65 -1.51 8.08
CA VAL A 56 11.71 -1.73 9.09
C VAL A 56 12.73 -2.75 8.58
N VAL A 57 12.30 -3.88 8.00
CA VAL A 57 13.20 -4.87 7.37
C VAL A 57 14.08 -4.23 6.29
N SER A 58 13.49 -3.51 5.32
CA SER A 58 14.24 -2.82 4.26
C SER A 58 15.29 -1.86 4.83
N SER A 59 14.90 -1.04 5.82
CA SER A 59 15.82 -0.14 6.51
C SER A 59 16.97 -0.89 7.19
N LEU A 60 16.69 -1.96 7.92
CA LEU A 60 17.71 -2.75 8.61
C LEU A 60 18.68 -3.43 7.62
N LEU A 61 18.17 -3.98 6.51
CA LEU A 61 18.99 -4.57 5.46
C LEU A 61 19.96 -3.54 4.85
N ARG A 62 19.46 -2.36 4.47
CA ARG A 62 20.29 -1.27 3.91
C ARG A 62 21.30 -0.69 4.91
N ASN A 63 20.98 -0.69 6.20
CA ASN A 63 21.88 -0.28 7.28
C ASN A 63 22.87 -1.39 7.72
N GLY A 64 22.99 -2.49 6.97
CA GLY A 64 23.91 -3.59 7.28
C GLY A 64 23.50 -4.47 8.46
N LYS A 65 22.36 -4.21 9.10
CA LYS A 65 21.78 -4.99 10.22
C LYS A 65 21.09 -6.27 9.75
N VAL A 66 21.62 -6.88 8.67
CA VAL A 66 21.08 -8.07 8.00
C VAL A 66 21.00 -9.25 8.98
N ARG A 67 22.06 -9.46 9.78
CA ARG A 67 22.09 -10.49 10.82
C ARG A 67 20.98 -10.34 11.85
N GLU A 68 20.61 -9.12 12.25
CA GLU A 68 19.54 -8.91 13.24
C GLU A 68 18.19 -9.39 12.69
N VAL A 69 17.84 -8.98 11.47
CA VAL A 69 16.63 -9.45 10.77
C VAL A 69 16.62 -10.97 10.61
N VAL A 70 17.74 -11.52 10.13
CA VAL A 70 17.85 -12.92 9.72
C VAL A 70 18.06 -13.87 10.92
N GLU A 71 18.54 -13.38 12.06
CA GLU A 71 18.50 -14.13 13.32
C GLU A 71 17.10 -14.10 13.95
N GLU A 72 16.42 -12.95 14.01
CA GLU A 72 15.07 -12.87 14.60
C GLU A 72 14.05 -13.70 13.80
N ALA A 73 14.08 -13.63 12.47
CA ALA A 73 13.22 -14.48 11.63
C ALA A 73 13.53 -15.99 11.82
N ARG A 74 14.80 -16.36 12.07
CA ARG A 74 15.24 -17.75 12.29
C ARG A 74 14.87 -18.25 13.69
N LYS A 75 15.04 -17.42 14.72
CA LYS A 75 14.62 -17.69 16.12
C LYS A 75 13.10 -17.91 16.22
N ARG A 76 12.32 -17.11 15.48
CA ARG A 76 10.85 -17.24 15.39
C ARG A 76 10.38 -18.39 14.49
N GLY A 77 11.28 -19.13 13.84
CA GLY A 77 10.94 -20.23 12.92
C GLY A 77 10.34 -19.78 11.58
N PHE A 78 10.41 -18.49 11.25
CA PHE A 78 9.85 -17.90 10.04
C PHE A 78 10.69 -18.14 8.78
N ILE A 79 12.01 -18.33 8.91
CA ILE A 79 12.90 -18.66 7.78
C ILE A 79 13.91 -19.76 8.15
N ASN A 80 14.20 -20.62 7.17
CA ASN A 80 15.20 -21.69 7.27
C ASN A 80 16.61 -21.23 6.90
N GLY A 81 17.62 -22.08 7.11
CA GLY A 81 19.04 -21.78 6.87
C GLY A 81 19.34 -21.29 5.44
N ASP A 82 18.72 -21.89 4.41
CA ASP A 82 18.92 -21.51 3.02
C ASP A 82 18.26 -20.16 2.68
N MET A 83 17.09 -19.89 3.26
CA MET A 83 16.40 -18.61 3.15
C MET A 83 17.21 -17.49 3.83
N ALA A 84 17.74 -17.78 5.03
CA ALA A 84 18.65 -16.90 5.75
C ALA A 84 19.90 -16.57 4.93
N ARG A 85 20.55 -17.60 4.38
CA ARG A 85 21.75 -17.45 3.53
C ARG A 85 21.46 -16.67 2.24
N ALA A 86 20.29 -16.84 1.64
CA ALA A 86 19.87 -16.08 0.48
C ALA A 86 19.75 -14.57 0.79
N ILE A 87 19.09 -14.21 1.91
CA ILE A 87 19.00 -12.81 2.37
C ILE A 87 20.38 -12.26 2.74
N GLU A 88 21.19 -13.01 3.49
CA GLU A 88 22.56 -12.64 3.88
C GLU A 88 23.49 -12.41 2.67
N SER A 89 23.24 -13.11 1.55
CA SER A 89 24.05 -12.99 0.33
C SER A 89 23.72 -11.76 -0.53
N ARG A 90 22.49 -11.22 -0.44
CA ARG A 90 21.96 -10.16 -1.33
C ARG A 90 21.07 -9.14 -0.59
N PRO A 91 21.51 -8.56 0.54
CA PRO A 91 20.62 -7.77 1.40
C PRO A 91 20.07 -6.51 0.73
N ASN A 92 20.86 -5.87 -0.14
CA ASN A 92 20.43 -4.67 -0.87
C ASN A 92 19.35 -5.00 -1.91
N GLU A 93 19.55 -6.06 -2.70
CA GLU A 93 18.55 -6.51 -3.70
C GLU A 93 17.24 -6.94 -3.02
N VAL A 94 17.31 -7.60 -1.86
CA VAL A 94 16.13 -7.94 -1.05
C VAL A 94 15.44 -6.68 -0.50
N ALA A 95 16.20 -5.66 -0.08
CA ALA A 95 15.62 -4.37 0.31
C ALA A 95 14.99 -3.62 -0.87
N ASP A 96 15.58 -3.68 -2.06
CA ASP A 96 15.02 -3.12 -3.30
C ASP A 96 13.71 -3.83 -3.69
N ALA A 97 13.66 -5.16 -3.59
CA ALA A 97 12.45 -5.96 -3.80
C ALA A 97 11.33 -5.62 -2.78
N ILE A 98 11.69 -5.38 -1.52
CA ILE A 98 10.75 -4.92 -0.49
C ILE A 98 10.26 -3.50 -0.82
N ASP A 99 11.15 -2.55 -1.12
CA ASP A 99 10.77 -1.17 -1.41
C ASP A 99 9.97 -1.04 -2.72
N ASN A 100 10.15 -1.95 -3.68
CA ASN A 100 9.28 -2.06 -4.84
C ASN A 100 7.89 -2.60 -4.46
N THR A 101 7.84 -3.64 -3.61
CA THR A 101 6.59 -4.18 -3.04
C THR A 101 5.81 -3.11 -2.27
N LEU A 102 6.48 -2.30 -1.45
CA LEU A 102 5.86 -1.23 -0.66
C LEU A 102 5.29 -0.10 -1.53
N ARG A 103 5.81 0.09 -2.75
CA ARG A 103 5.31 1.06 -3.74
C ARG A 103 4.14 0.52 -4.56
N GLU A 104 4.17 -0.75 -4.98
CA GLU A 104 3.17 -1.32 -5.88
C GLU A 104 1.99 -2.03 -5.16
N ALA A 105 2.18 -2.59 -3.97
CA ALA A 105 1.15 -3.39 -3.32
C ALA A 105 0.04 -2.53 -2.67
N GLY A 106 -1.20 -3.01 -2.70
CA GLY A 106 -2.30 -2.47 -1.89
C GLY A 106 -2.12 -2.72 -0.38
N ASN A 107 -3.12 -2.39 0.43
CA ASN A 107 -3.08 -2.61 1.88
C ASN A 107 -3.66 -3.99 2.30
N PHE A 108 -3.55 -4.99 1.43
CA PHE A 108 -4.06 -6.35 1.65
C PHE A 108 -2.90 -7.33 1.84
N GLU A 109 -2.98 -8.17 2.88
CA GLU A 109 -1.96 -9.14 3.29
C GLU A 109 -1.48 -10.05 2.14
N GLU A 110 -2.40 -10.77 1.49
CA GLU A 110 -2.07 -11.63 0.33
C GLU A 110 -1.57 -10.82 -0.89
N GLY A 111 -2.05 -9.59 -1.09
CA GLY A 111 -1.56 -8.72 -2.16
C GLY A 111 -0.13 -8.24 -1.95
N ILE A 112 0.28 -8.02 -0.69
CA ILE A 112 1.65 -7.70 -0.30
C ILE A 112 2.52 -8.97 -0.46
N LYS A 113 2.04 -10.12 0.02
CA LYS A 113 2.71 -11.42 -0.05
C LYS A 113 3.03 -11.87 -1.48
N GLU A 114 2.03 -11.88 -2.36
CA GLU A 114 2.19 -12.25 -3.77
C GLU A 114 3.18 -11.32 -4.47
N LYS A 115 3.05 -10.00 -4.25
CA LYS A 115 3.93 -9.01 -4.86
C LYS A 115 5.37 -9.07 -4.32
N LEU A 116 5.53 -9.38 -3.02
CA LEU A 116 6.84 -9.64 -2.41
C LEU A 116 7.48 -10.91 -2.99
N ARG A 117 6.71 -12.01 -3.13
CA ARG A 117 7.20 -13.23 -3.79
C ARG A 117 7.67 -12.92 -5.22
N VAL A 118 6.86 -12.22 -6.02
CA VAL A 118 7.19 -11.88 -7.42
C VAL A 118 8.45 -11.01 -7.51
N ASN A 119 8.63 -10.05 -6.60
CA ASN A 119 9.85 -9.22 -6.55
C ASN A 119 11.09 -9.99 -6.06
N LEU A 120 10.94 -11.03 -5.22
CA LEU A 120 12.03 -11.87 -4.73
C LEU A 120 12.38 -13.05 -5.65
N GLU A 121 11.42 -13.57 -6.43
CA GLU A 121 11.57 -14.73 -7.32
C GLU A 121 12.80 -14.66 -8.26
N PRO A 122 13.16 -13.52 -8.90
CA PRO A 122 14.39 -13.42 -9.70
C PRO A 122 15.70 -13.34 -8.88
N LEU A 123 15.63 -13.07 -7.57
CA LEU A 123 16.80 -12.88 -6.71
C LEU A 123 17.21 -14.17 -5.99
N VAL A 124 16.22 -14.92 -5.50
CA VAL A 124 16.41 -16.10 -4.62
C VAL A 124 15.76 -17.37 -5.15
N GLY A 125 15.03 -17.29 -6.28
CA GLY A 125 14.31 -18.41 -6.86
C GLY A 125 12.95 -18.70 -6.20
N LYS A 126 12.00 -19.20 -6.99
CA LYS A 126 10.58 -19.39 -6.63
C LYS A 126 10.32 -20.08 -5.28
N GLN A 127 11.08 -21.13 -4.97
CA GLN A 127 10.98 -21.91 -3.74
C GLN A 127 11.30 -21.07 -2.50
N LEU A 128 12.43 -20.34 -2.51
CA LEU A 128 12.85 -19.52 -1.37
C LEU A 128 12.04 -18.20 -1.30
N ALA A 129 11.65 -17.65 -2.45
CA ALA A 129 10.92 -16.39 -2.52
C ALA A 129 9.59 -16.41 -1.77
N LEU A 130 8.87 -17.55 -1.77
CA LEU A 130 7.62 -17.68 -1.01
C LEU A 130 7.86 -17.67 0.50
N GLY A 131 8.76 -18.52 1.00
CA GLY A 131 9.06 -18.60 2.43
C GLY A 131 9.75 -17.34 2.97
N ILE A 132 10.55 -16.65 2.17
CA ILE A 132 11.12 -15.33 2.54
C ILE A 132 10.02 -14.26 2.55
N ALA A 133 9.10 -14.25 1.59
CA ALA A 133 7.97 -13.31 1.60
C ALA A 133 7.09 -13.50 2.83
N GLU A 134 6.72 -14.75 3.15
CA GLU A 134 5.96 -15.08 4.36
C GLU A 134 6.75 -14.69 5.62
N GLY A 135 8.01 -15.12 5.76
CA GLY A 135 8.77 -14.92 6.97
C GLY A 135 9.14 -13.46 7.29
N LEU A 136 9.43 -12.65 6.26
CA LEU A 136 9.73 -11.23 6.46
C LEU A 136 8.49 -10.36 6.74
N MET A 137 7.30 -10.81 6.37
CA MET A 137 6.05 -10.09 6.69
C MET A 137 5.71 -10.10 8.18
N PHE A 138 6.09 -11.16 8.91
CA PHE A 138 5.72 -11.35 10.32
C PHE A 138 6.88 -11.16 11.33
N VAL A 139 8.13 -10.94 10.87
CA VAL A 139 9.30 -10.88 11.76
C VAL A 139 9.25 -9.77 12.83
N PHE A 140 8.55 -8.66 12.56
CA PHE A 140 8.33 -7.55 13.50
C PHE A 140 6.86 -7.30 13.82
N LEU A 141 6.04 -8.35 13.75
CA LEU A 141 4.66 -8.39 14.27
C LEU A 141 4.58 -9.21 15.57
#